data_AF-A0A5C4RRU6-F1
#
_entry.id   AF-A0A5C4RRU6-F1
#
_cell.length_a   1.000
_cell.length_b   1.000
_cell.length_c   1.000
_cell.angle_alpha   90.00
_cell.angle_beta   90.00
_cell.angle_gamma   90.00
#
_symmetry.space_group_name_H-M   'P 1'
#
loop_
_entity.id
_entity.type
_entity.pdbx_description
1 polymer ?
#
loop_
_entity_poly.entity_id
_entity_poly.type
_entity_poly.pdbx_seq_one_letter_code
_entity_poly.pdbx_strand_id
1 'polypeptide(L)'
;MRLASICAKADGWGRLRTMGHLLGWGRRAVNARVPATGLRASSSRRTGLERNRGARLRSKGSRARMEAPMETPMRLPRTLRPLALLGLAALALAGCGRSSESDSAAAPAERAERAAPLAEDFERTWLGVLPCADCDGIQTRLVLRGEDGARRYLLEETYLGVEGDNAFVQEGEWTEETLSLEGVDTPVYRLDPQGPASRWFWVQPDGGLEMLEGRGRTFGDGLGYRLQRL
;
A
#
# COMPACT_ATOMS: atom_id res chain seq x y z
N MET A 1 -41.02 18.98 52.16
CA MET A 1 -39.59 19.36 52.18
C MET A 1 -39.14 19.47 50.72
N ARG A 2 -39.12 20.66 50.12
CA ARG A 2 -37.99 21.62 49.99
C ARG A 2 -36.73 21.04 49.28
N LEU A 3 -36.42 21.68 48.13
CA LEU A 3 -35.08 22.00 47.54
C LEU A 3 -34.36 20.85 46.79
N ALA A 4 -33.69 21.02 45.64
CA ALA A 4 -33.30 22.15 44.76
C ALA A 4 -33.08 21.57 43.31
N SER A 5 -33.29 22.25 42.17
CA SER A 5 -32.62 23.46 41.61
C SER A 5 -31.08 23.27 41.52
N ILE A 6 -30.28 23.53 40.47
CA ILE A 6 -30.29 24.26 39.18
C ILE A 6 -29.04 23.71 38.41
N CYS A 7 -28.87 23.75 37.09
CA CYS A 7 -28.26 24.88 36.36
C CYS A 7 -28.07 24.52 34.88
N ALA A 8 -28.46 25.48 34.04
CA ALA A 8 -28.19 25.57 32.61
C ALA A 8 -26.95 26.46 32.34
N LYS A 9 -26.37 26.33 31.13
CA LYS A 9 -25.68 27.39 30.38
C LYS A 9 -25.47 26.87 28.94
N ALA A 10 -26.18 27.29 27.89
CA ALA A 10 -26.24 28.60 27.20
C ALA A 10 -24.94 28.99 26.51
N ASP A 11 -24.99 29.05 25.17
CA ASP A 11 -24.34 29.96 24.21
C ASP A 11 -24.74 29.44 22.79
N GLY A 12 -25.21 30.17 21.79
CA GLY A 12 -25.35 31.60 21.51
C GLY A 12 -25.12 31.82 19.99
N TRP A 13 -25.94 32.68 19.37
CA TRP A 13 -25.75 33.38 18.08
C TRP A 13 -26.15 32.59 16.81
N GLY A 14 -26.85 33.13 15.81
CA GLY A 14 -27.36 34.48 15.54
C GLY A 14 -27.81 34.50 14.07
N ARG A 15 -29.08 34.84 13.81
CA ARG A 15 -29.65 35.01 12.46
C ARG A 15 -29.02 36.23 11.78
N LEU A 16 -28.43 36.06 10.60
CA LEU A 16 -28.27 37.14 9.62
C LEU A 16 -29.29 36.93 8.51
N ARG A 17 -30.10 37.96 8.34
CA ARG A 17 -31.20 38.08 7.38
C ARG A 17 -30.67 38.97 6.26
N THR A 18 -30.31 38.41 5.11
CA THR A 18 -30.10 39.19 3.88
C THR A 18 -31.31 39.02 2.98
N MET A 19 -32.00 40.13 2.77
CA MET A 19 -33.14 40.28 1.89
C MET A 19 -32.58 40.69 0.52
N GLY A 20 -32.79 39.84 -0.48
CA GLY A 20 -32.43 40.12 -1.86
C GLY A 20 -33.49 39.53 -2.77
N HIS A 21 -34.51 40.32 -3.10
CA HIS A 21 -35.39 40.04 -4.22
C HIS A 21 -34.66 40.41 -5.51
N LEU A 22 -34.78 39.60 -6.56
CA LEU A 22 -35.48 40.00 -7.78
C LEU A 22 -35.49 38.87 -8.83
N LEU A 23 -36.69 38.66 -9.36
CA LEU A 23 -37.03 38.33 -10.75
C LEU A 23 -36.70 36.94 -11.28
N GLY A 24 -37.78 36.16 -11.37
CA GLY A 24 -38.17 35.54 -12.63
C GLY A 24 -37.44 34.26 -12.98
N TRP A 25 -38.11 33.14 -12.78
CA TRP A 25 -38.39 32.15 -13.85
C TRP A 25 -39.35 31.10 -13.29
N GLY A 26 -40.33 30.73 -14.13
CA GLY A 26 -41.51 29.97 -13.75
C GLY A 26 -41.19 28.57 -13.20
N ARG A 27 -41.66 28.30 -11.98
CA ARG A 27 -41.68 26.94 -11.43
C ARG A 27 -42.99 26.28 -11.87
N ARG A 28 -42.91 25.35 -12.82
CA ARG A 28 -43.99 24.37 -13.03
C ARG A 28 -43.95 23.37 -11.87
N ALA A 29 -45.02 23.33 -11.09
CA ALA A 29 -45.22 22.30 -10.08
C ALA A 29 -45.60 20.98 -10.77
N VAL A 30 -44.72 19.98 -10.69
CA VAL A 30 -45.06 18.60 -11.03
C VAL A 30 -45.56 17.95 -9.74
N ASN A 31 -46.88 17.73 -9.68
CA ASN A 31 -47.52 16.93 -8.65
C ASN A 31 -47.25 15.44 -8.92
N ALA A 32 -46.21 14.88 -8.32
CA ALA A 32 -46.02 13.43 -8.28
C ALA A 32 -46.62 12.88 -6.97
N ARG A 33 -47.77 12.22 -7.13
CA ARG A 33 -48.50 11.49 -6.10
C ARG A 33 -47.72 10.22 -5.74
N VAL A 34 -47.24 10.10 -4.51
CA VAL A 34 -46.61 8.88 -3.98
C VAL A 34 -47.69 8.01 -3.32
N PRO A 35 -47.95 6.77 -3.78
CA PRO A 35 -48.82 5.86 -3.07
C PRO A 35 -48.10 5.27 -1.84
N ALA A 36 -48.67 5.55 -0.67
CA ALA A 36 -48.30 4.91 0.60
C ALA A 36 -48.68 3.42 0.54
N THR A 37 -47.68 2.54 0.50
CA THR A 37 -47.89 1.09 0.52
C THR A 37 -47.40 0.52 1.86
N GLY A 38 -48.39 0.18 2.69
CA GLY A 38 -48.49 -1.05 3.47
C GLY A 38 -47.27 -1.57 4.24
N LEU A 39 -47.33 -1.37 5.57
CA LEU A 39 -46.97 -2.30 6.64
C LEU A 39 -46.68 -3.76 6.23
N ARG A 40 -45.51 -4.25 6.62
CA ARG A 40 -45.38 -5.59 7.25
C ARG A 40 -44.09 -5.70 8.05
N ALA A 41 -44.23 -5.59 9.37
CA ALA A 41 -43.22 -6.05 10.31
C ALA A 41 -43.24 -7.59 10.33
N SER A 42 -42.20 -8.24 9.80
CA SER A 42 -42.01 -9.68 9.93
C SER A 42 -41.23 -9.98 11.21
N SER A 43 -41.94 -10.35 12.27
CA SER A 43 -41.34 -10.91 13.48
C SER A 43 -40.96 -12.38 13.22
N SER A 44 -39.70 -12.64 12.92
CA SER A 44 -39.17 -14.01 12.85
C SER A 44 -39.03 -14.54 14.28
N ARG A 45 -39.93 -15.46 14.66
CA ARG A 45 -39.81 -16.29 15.86
C ARG A 45 -38.54 -17.11 15.74
N ARG A 46 -37.57 -16.86 16.62
CA ARG A 46 -36.39 -17.71 16.78
C ARG A 46 -36.80 -18.89 17.65
N THR A 47 -37.17 -19.99 17.00
CA THR A 47 -37.33 -21.29 17.64
C THR A 47 -35.98 -21.75 18.18
N GLY A 48 -36.01 -22.27 19.40
CA GLY A 48 -34.84 -22.81 20.09
C GLY A 48 -34.21 -23.92 19.28
N LEU A 49 -32.89 -23.89 19.21
CA LEU A 49 -32.09 -25.03 18.80
C LEU A 49 -31.16 -25.37 19.96
N GLU A 50 -31.40 -26.55 20.52
CA GLU A 50 -30.65 -27.22 21.57
C GLU A 50 -29.14 -27.13 21.32
N ARG A 51 -28.40 -26.56 22.28
CA ARG A 51 -26.95 -26.72 22.30
C ARG A 51 -26.61 -28.08 22.88
N ASN A 52 -26.26 -28.94 21.94
CA ASN A 52 -25.71 -30.27 22.10
C ASN A 52 -24.47 -30.27 23.02
N ARG A 53 -24.38 -31.30 23.87
CA ARG A 53 -23.33 -31.51 24.85
C ARG A 53 -22.04 -31.88 24.13
N GLY A 54 -21.09 -30.94 24.06
CA GLY A 54 -19.73 -31.19 23.59
C GLY A 54 -18.99 -32.13 24.53
N ALA A 55 -18.71 -33.33 24.05
CA ALA A 55 -17.84 -34.31 24.68
C ALA A 55 -16.43 -33.73 24.88
N ARG A 56 -15.94 -33.80 26.13
CA ARG A 56 -14.53 -33.52 26.45
C ARG A 56 -13.67 -34.65 25.88
N LEU A 57 -13.04 -34.43 24.74
CA LEU A 57 -11.92 -35.27 24.31
C LEU A 57 -10.66 -34.77 24.99
N ARG A 58 -10.24 -35.60 25.94
CA ARG A 58 -9.07 -35.49 26.81
C ARG A 58 -7.83 -35.72 25.94
N SER A 59 -7.11 -34.65 25.56
CA SER A 59 -5.79 -34.82 24.95
C SER A 59 -4.83 -35.35 26.03
N LYS A 60 -4.38 -36.59 25.85
CA LYS A 60 -3.34 -37.19 26.68
C LYS A 60 -2.05 -36.43 26.44
N GLY A 61 -1.51 -35.87 27.51
CA GLY A 61 -0.17 -35.33 27.54
C GLY A 61 0.85 -36.45 27.33
N SER A 62 1.63 -36.33 26.26
CA SER A 62 2.87 -37.06 26.07
C SER A 62 3.99 -36.18 26.59
N ARG A 63 4.36 -36.37 27.86
CA ARG A 63 5.62 -35.89 28.41
C ARG A 63 6.74 -36.66 27.72
N ALA A 64 7.34 -36.06 26.69
CA ALA A 64 8.68 -36.43 26.27
C ALA A 64 9.66 -35.78 27.25
N ARG A 65 10.30 -36.66 28.03
CA ARG A 65 11.31 -36.43 29.03
C ARG A 65 12.67 -36.55 28.35
N MET A 66 13.53 -35.55 28.57
CA MET A 66 15.00 -35.59 28.47
C MET A 66 15.54 -35.98 27.06
N GLU A 67 16.61 -35.42 26.52
CA GLU A 67 17.90 -35.10 27.08
C GLU A 67 18.52 -33.96 26.27
N ALA A 68 19.17 -33.03 26.97
CA ALA A 68 20.16 -32.15 26.36
C ALA A 68 21.52 -32.87 26.39
N PRO A 69 22.24 -32.88 25.26
CA PRO A 69 23.68 -32.75 25.28
C PRO A 69 24.06 -31.49 24.49
N MET A 70 24.64 -30.49 25.16
CA MET A 70 26.09 -30.31 25.24
C MET A 70 26.72 -29.98 23.87
N GLU A 71 26.86 -28.67 23.64
CA GLU A 71 28.09 -27.99 23.22
C GLU A 71 29.02 -28.77 22.26
N THR A 72 29.01 -28.39 20.98
CA THR A 72 30.12 -28.70 20.07
C THR A 72 30.59 -27.43 19.36
N PRO A 73 31.74 -26.84 19.75
CA PRO A 73 32.35 -25.77 18.98
C PRO A 73 33.09 -26.38 17.78
N MET A 74 32.56 -26.17 16.57
CA MET A 74 33.33 -26.43 15.36
C MET A 74 34.43 -25.38 15.24
N ARG A 75 35.66 -25.86 15.47
CA ARG A 75 36.91 -25.13 15.33
C ARG A 75 37.20 -24.91 13.84
N LEU A 76 37.31 -23.64 13.45
CA LEU A 76 37.81 -23.21 12.16
C LEU A 76 39.31 -23.56 12.01
N PRO A 77 39.75 -24.32 10.99
CA PRO A 77 41.16 -24.41 10.67
C PRO A 77 41.61 -23.13 9.96
N ARG A 78 42.28 -22.26 10.74
CA ARG A 78 43.17 -21.20 10.23
C ARG A 78 44.28 -21.85 9.41
N THR A 79 44.20 -21.80 8.09
CA THR A 79 45.35 -22.06 7.22
C THR A 79 45.64 -20.82 6.38
N LEU A 80 46.33 -19.88 7.03
CA LEU A 80 47.20 -18.93 6.35
C LEU A 80 48.33 -19.73 5.68
N ARG A 81 48.37 -19.73 4.36
CA ARG A 81 49.59 -20.03 3.59
C ARG A 81 49.88 -18.85 2.66
N PRO A 82 50.63 -17.84 3.14
CA PRO A 82 51.30 -16.89 2.29
C PRO A 82 52.70 -17.41 1.91
N LEU A 83 53.22 -16.90 0.79
CA LEU A 83 54.57 -17.07 0.21
C LEU A 83 54.92 -18.40 -0.49
N ALA A 84 54.99 -18.36 -1.83
CA ALA A 84 56.24 -18.27 -2.60
C ALA A 84 55.89 -18.22 -4.11
N LEU A 85 55.90 -17.07 -4.78
CA LEU A 85 57.06 -16.45 -5.47
C LEU A 85 57.87 -17.43 -6.33
N LEU A 86 57.66 -17.42 -7.66
CA LEU A 86 58.71 -17.22 -8.68
C LEU A 86 58.09 -17.18 -10.08
N GLY A 87 58.26 -16.07 -10.80
CA GLY A 87 57.81 -15.93 -12.19
C GLY A 87 57.99 -14.51 -12.73
N LEU A 88 59.17 -13.93 -12.51
CA LEU A 88 59.61 -12.68 -13.11
C LEU A 88 59.70 -12.84 -14.64
N ALA A 89 58.87 -12.12 -15.40
CA ALA A 89 59.15 -11.81 -16.80
C ALA A 89 58.65 -10.39 -17.08
N ALA A 90 59.59 -9.45 -16.97
CA ALA A 90 59.44 -8.07 -17.37
C ALA A 90 59.22 -7.98 -18.88
N LEU A 91 58.07 -7.44 -19.30
CA LEU A 91 57.97 -6.75 -20.59
C LEU A 91 57.47 -5.33 -20.32
N ALA A 92 58.45 -4.42 -20.25
CA ALA A 92 58.22 -3.00 -20.38
C ALA A 92 57.96 -2.68 -21.86
N LEU A 93 56.75 -2.21 -22.17
CA LEU A 93 56.53 -1.34 -23.32
C LEU A 93 55.81 -0.08 -22.85
N ALA A 94 56.59 0.99 -22.83
CA ALA A 94 56.12 2.36 -22.86
C ALA A 94 55.28 2.59 -24.13
N GLY A 95 54.16 3.29 -24.01
CA GLY A 95 53.32 3.62 -25.17
C GLY A 95 52.17 4.58 -24.85
N CYS A 96 52.51 5.88 -24.85
CA CYS A 96 51.67 7.06 -25.07
C CYS A 96 50.44 7.30 -24.18
N GLY A 97 50.56 8.32 -23.32
CA GLY A 97 49.42 9.01 -22.74
C GLY A 97 48.57 9.68 -23.81
N ARG A 98 47.25 9.50 -23.69
CA ARG A 98 46.31 10.54 -24.05
C ARG A 98 45.63 11.03 -22.78
N SER A 99 45.84 12.31 -22.49
CA SER A 99 44.92 13.06 -21.66
C SER A 99 43.62 13.18 -22.45
N SER A 100 42.56 12.56 -21.96
CA SER A 100 41.21 12.93 -22.33
C SER A 100 40.62 13.66 -21.13
N GLU A 101 41.07 14.90 -20.97
CA GLU A 101 40.19 15.97 -20.53
C GLU A 101 39.24 16.20 -21.72
N SER A 102 38.00 15.75 -21.59
CA SER A 102 36.90 16.22 -22.44
C SER A 102 35.78 16.56 -21.50
N ASP A 103 35.73 17.85 -21.18
CA ASP A 103 34.54 18.64 -20.94
C ASP A 103 33.22 17.89 -21.05
N SER A 104 32.49 17.95 -19.94
CA SER A 104 31.19 18.60 -19.92
C SER A 104 30.22 18.15 -21.03
N ALA A 105 29.67 16.95 -20.85
CA ALA A 105 28.22 16.88 -20.90
C ALA A 105 27.77 17.03 -19.45
N ALA A 106 27.15 18.16 -19.14
CA ALA A 106 26.30 18.27 -17.96
C ALA A 106 25.46 16.99 -17.89
N ALA A 107 25.74 16.13 -16.92
CA ALA A 107 24.74 15.21 -16.45
C ALA A 107 23.51 16.10 -16.22
N PRO A 108 22.35 15.80 -16.83
CA PRO A 108 21.14 16.45 -16.36
C PRO A 108 21.15 16.25 -14.85
N ALA A 109 20.71 17.27 -14.12
CA ALA A 109 20.43 17.13 -12.72
C ALA A 109 19.28 16.10 -12.54
N GLU A 110 19.55 14.83 -12.80
CA GLU A 110 18.87 13.66 -12.25
C GLU A 110 19.40 13.49 -10.82
N ARG A 111 19.35 14.58 -10.07
CA ARG A 111 18.72 14.45 -8.77
C ARG A 111 17.35 13.91 -9.12
N ALA A 112 17.21 12.58 -9.06
CA ALA A 112 15.95 11.87 -9.14
C ALA A 112 14.89 12.82 -8.63
N GLU A 113 13.91 13.11 -9.50
CA GLU A 113 12.71 13.86 -9.18
C GLU A 113 12.15 13.24 -7.90
N ARG A 114 12.65 13.73 -6.77
CA ARG A 114 12.62 13.03 -5.50
C ARG A 114 11.22 13.20 -5.02
N ALA A 115 10.33 12.28 -5.38
CA ALA A 115 8.90 12.36 -5.18
C ALA A 115 8.46 13.83 -5.09
N ALA A 116 8.70 14.61 -6.16
CA ALA A 116 8.37 16.03 -6.12
C ALA A 116 6.90 16.12 -5.67
N PRO A 117 6.56 17.01 -4.72
CA PRO A 117 5.22 17.11 -4.18
C PRO A 117 4.23 17.05 -5.35
N LEU A 118 3.28 16.12 -5.26
CA LEU A 118 2.30 15.93 -6.31
C LEU A 118 1.64 17.29 -6.57
N ALA A 119 1.75 17.80 -7.80
CA ALA A 119 1.08 19.03 -8.21
C ALA A 119 -0.43 18.89 -7.96
N GLU A 120 -1.16 20.00 -7.83
CA GLU A 120 -2.62 19.95 -7.58
C GLU A 120 -3.32 19.11 -8.64
N ASP A 121 -2.91 19.27 -9.89
CA ASP A 121 -3.28 18.41 -11.00
C ASP A 121 -2.08 17.58 -11.46
N PHE A 122 -2.21 16.26 -11.47
CA PHE A 122 -1.17 15.38 -11.96
C PHE A 122 -1.74 14.03 -12.41
N GLU A 123 -1.01 13.36 -13.29
CA GLU A 123 -1.16 11.94 -13.57
C GLU A 123 0.22 11.28 -13.52
N ARG A 124 0.32 10.12 -12.86
CA ARG A 124 1.53 9.28 -12.88
C ARG A 124 1.14 7.84 -13.15
N THR A 125 1.93 7.16 -13.95
CA THR A 125 1.73 5.75 -14.29
C THR A 125 2.94 4.91 -13.90
N TRP A 126 2.67 3.70 -13.42
CA TRP A 126 3.66 2.67 -13.15
C TRP A 126 3.26 1.36 -13.82
N LEU A 127 4.26 0.54 -14.17
CA LEU A 127 4.09 -0.75 -14.80
C LEU A 127 5.10 -1.76 -14.24
N GLY A 128 4.68 -3.00 -14.05
CA GLY A 128 5.57 -4.10 -13.67
C GLY A 128 4.90 -5.45 -13.80
N VAL A 129 5.66 -6.51 -13.48
CA VAL A 129 5.12 -7.87 -13.32
C VAL A 129 5.40 -8.28 -11.88
N LEU A 130 4.34 -8.38 -11.07
CA LEU A 130 4.44 -8.78 -9.68
C LEU A 130 4.46 -10.31 -9.55
N PRO A 131 5.15 -10.86 -8.53
CA PRO A 131 5.14 -12.28 -8.23
C PRO A 131 3.72 -12.83 -8.03
N CYS A 132 3.50 -14.05 -8.52
CA CYS A 132 2.23 -14.77 -8.43
C CYS A 132 2.46 -16.16 -7.83
N ALA A 133 1.54 -16.63 -7.00
CA ALA A 133 1.70 -17.90 -6.29
C ALA A 133 1.49 -19.12 -7.22
N ASP A 134 0.60 -18.99 -8.20
CA ASP A 134 0.10 -20.08 -9.04
C ASP A 134 -0.04 -19.67 -10.52
N CYS A 135 0.61 -18.58 -10.92
CA CYS A 135 0.66 -18.10 -12.30
C CYS A 135 2.05 -17.55 -12.66
N ASP A 136 2.29 -17.24 -13.93
CA ASP A 136 3.62 -16.81 -14.40
C ASP A 136 3.99 -15.38 -13.92
N GLY A 137 3.02 -14.67 -13.33
CA GLY A 137 3.17 -13.31 -12.82
C GLY A 137 1.89 -12.52 -13.01
N ILE A 138 1.80 -11.37 -12.35
CA ILE A 138 0.68 -10.44 -12.50
C ILE A 138 1.23 -9.20 -13.21
N GLN A 139 0.91 -9.01 -14.49
CA GLN A 139 1.19 -7.74 -15.15
C GLN A 139 0.30 -6.66 -14.52
N THR A 140 0.92 -5.67 -13.89
CA THR A 140 0.22 -4.65 -13.12
C THR A 140 0.53 -3.27 -13.68
N ARG A 141 -0.52 -2.53 -14.05
CA ARG A 141 -0.44 -1.10 -14.39
C ARG A 141 -1.21 -0.29 -13.35
N LEU A 142 -0.54 0.66 -12.72
CA LEU A 142 -1.15 1.58 -11.77
C LEU A 142 -1.07 3.00 -12.31
N VAL A 143 -2.21 3.69 -12.35
CA VAL A 143 -2.30 5.12 -12.63
C VAL A 143 -2.82 5.82 -11.39
N LEU A 144 -2.10 6.84 -10.91
CA LEU A 144 -2.56 7.77 -9.88
C LEU A 144 -2.83 9.12 -10.51
N ARG A 145 -3.99 9.69 -10.18
CA ARG A 145 -4.44 11.01 -10.63
C ARG A 145 -4.76 11.89 -9.43
N GLY A 146 -4.35 13.15 -9.51
CA GLY A 146 -4.85 14.25 -8.71
C GLY A 146 -5.48 15.26 -9.66
N GLU A 147 -6.71 15.70 -9.39
CA GLU A 147 -7.36 16.78 -10.14
C GLU A 147 -8.37 17.47 -9.22
N ASP A 148 -8.32 18.81 -9.15
CA ASP A 148 -9.23 19.61 -8.32
C ASP A 148 -9.31 19.14 -6.84
N GLY A 149 -8.19 18.65 -6.31
CA GLY A 149 -8.08 18.11 -4.94
C GLY A 149 -8.65 16.70 -4.74
N ALA A 150 -9.25 16.08 -5.76
CA ALA A 150 -9.65 14.67 -5.75
C ALA A 150 -8.45 13.76 -6.08
N ARG A 151 -8.40 12.56 -5.47
CA ARG A 151 -7.25 11.63 -5.62
C ARG A 151 -7.73 10.26 -6.07
N ARG A 152 -7.66 10.00 -7.37
CA ARG A 152 -8.19 8.78 -8.01
C ARG A 152 -7.10 7.84 -8.49
N TYR A 153 -7.36 6.54 -8.43
CA TYR A 153 -6.50 5.54 -9.06
C TYR A 153 -7.26 4.67 -10.05
N LEU A 154 -6.51 4.14 -11.02
CA LEU A 154 -6.88 3.03 -11.89
C LEU A 154 -5.79 1.97 -11.77
N LEU A 155 -6.16 0.76 -11.38
CA LEU A 155 -5.27 -0.38 -11.24
C LEU A 155 -5.76 -1.49 -12.17
N GLU A 156 -4.90 -1.88 -13.10
CA GLU A 156 -5.16 -2.96 -14.05
C GLU A 156 -4.20 -4.10 -13.79
N GLU A 157 -4.72 -5.31 -13.73
CA GLU A 157 -3.96 -6.52 -13.41
C GLU A 157 -4.30 -7.62 -14.41
N THR A 158 -3.29 -8.21 -15.05
CA THR A 158 -3.46 -9.39 -15.91
C THR A 158 -2.64 -10.54 -15.39
N TYR A 159 -3.30 -11.65 -15.06
CA TYR A 159 -2.67 -12.88 -14.55
C TYR A 159 -2.11 -13.68 -15.74
N LEU A 160 -0.78 -13.79 -15.80
CA LEU A 160 -0.07 -14.37 -16.93
C LEU A 160 -0.05 -15.90 -16.85
N GLY A 161 -0.09 -16.58 -17.99
CA GLY A 161 -0.06 -18.04 -18.06
C GLY A 161 -1.37 -18.73 -17.65
N VAL A 162 -2.44 -17.96 -17.47
CA VAL A 162 -3.78 -18.47 -17.12
C VAL A 162 -4.71 -18.38 -18.32
N GLU A 163 -5.53 -19.39 -18.55
CA GLU A 163 -6.56 -19.38 -19.59
C GLU A 163 -7.87 -18.73 -19.09
N GLY A 164 -8.62 -18.10 -19.99
CA GLY A 164 -9.93 -17.53 -19.69
C GLY A 164 -9.88 -16.05 -19.32
N ASP A 165 -10.80 -15.62 -18.44
CA ASP A 165 -10.86 -14.24 -17.95
C ASP A 165 -9.80 -14.02 -16.86
N ASN A 166 -8.72 -13.35 -17.24
CA ASN A 166 -7.52 -13.18 -16.43
C ASN A 166 -7.15 -11.70 -16.25
N ALA A 167 -8.00 -10.76 -16.70
CA ALA A 167 -7.77 -9.32 -16.63
C ALA A 167 -8.76 -8.67 -15.66
N PHE A 168 -8.25 -7.86 -14.75
CA PHE A 168 -9.00 -7.24 -13.68
C PHE A 168 -8.72 -5.75 -13.66
N VAL A 169 -9.76 -4.96 -13.40
CA VAL A 169 -9.68 -3.51 -13.28
C VAL A 169 -10.27 -3.09 -11.95
N GLN A 170 -9.54 -2.26 -11.22
CA GLN A 170 -9.96 -1.67 -9.96
C GLN A 170 -9.78 -0.16 -10.01
N GLU A 171 -10.76 0.56 -9.49
CA GLU A 171 -10.72 2.01 -9.38
C GLU A 171 -11.14 2.44 -7.98
N GLY A 172 -10.65 3.59 -7.54
CA GLY A 172 -11.05 4.17 -6.27
C GLY A 172 -10.26 5.41 -5.90
N GLU A 173 -10.29 5.72 -4.61
CA GLU A 173 -9.49 6.79 -4.02
C GLU A 173 -8.16 6.26 -3.49
N TRP A 174 -7.15 7.12 -3.43
CA TRP A 174 -5.86 6.79 -2.82
C TRP A 174 -5.36 7.94 -1.93
N THR A 175 -4.49 7.62 -0.98
CA THR A 175 -3.87 8.57 -0.06
C THR A 175 -2.35 8.44 -0.09
N GLU A 176 -1.67 9.54 0.20
CA GLU A 176 -0.25 9.54 0.54
C GLU A 176 -0.12 9.56 2.06
N GLU A 177 0.68 8.66 2.60
CA GLU A 177 0.89 8.49 4.03
C GLU A 177 2.39 8.35 4.31
N THR A 178 2.79 8.50 5.57
CA THR A 178 4.17 8.24 6.02
C THR A 178 4.15 7.07 6.99
N LEU A 179 4.92 6.01 6.70
CA LEU A 179 5.12 4.87 7.58
C LEU A 179 6.57 4.80 8.06
N SER A 180 6.79 4.31 9.27
CA SER A 180 8.14 3.97 9.73
C SER A 180 8.47 2.56 9.25
N LEU A 181 9.15 2.46 8.11
CA LEU A 181 9.67 1.20 7.58
C LEU A 181 11.13 1.06 7.99
N GLU A 182 11.46 -0.01 8.69
CA GLU A 182 12.83 -0.29 9.16
C GLU A 182 13.43 0.87 10.01
N GLY A 183 12.58 1.60 10.73
CA GLY A 183 12.99 2.74 11.55
C GLY A 183 13.18 4.04 10.78
N VAL A 184 12.79 4.08 9.50
CA VAL A 184 12.89 5.25 8.63
C VAL A 184 11.49 5.71 8.21
N ASP A 185 11.22 7.00 8.41
CA ASP A 185 9.98 7.62 7.93
C ASP A 185 9.97 7.64 6.40
N THR A 186 8.96 6.98 5.85
CA THR A 186 8.94 6.55 4.47
C THR A 186 7.60 6.92 3.83
N PRO A 187 7.60 7.63 2.69
CA PRO A 187 6.38 7.93 1.96
C PRO A 187 5.80 6.66 1.33
N VAL A 188 4.50 6.46 1.50
CA VAL A 188 3.74 5.36 0.91
C VAL A 188 2.48 5.88 0.24
N TYR A 189 2.07 5.22 -0.83
CA TYR A 189 0.75 5.37 -1.41
C TYR A 189 -0.15 4.23 -0.92
N ARG A 190 -1.35 4.57 -0.46
CA ARG A 190 -2.36 3.62 -0.04
C ARG A 190 -3.57 3.73 -0.95
N LEU A 191 -3.87 2.65 -1.67
CA LEU A 191 -5.07 2.52 -2.47
C LEU A 191 -6.23 2.04 -1.59
N ASP A 192 -7.44 2.50 -1.91
CA ASP A 192 -8.68 2.10 -1.24
C ASP A 192 -8.58 2.15 0.30
N PRO A 193 -8.28 3.32 0.90
CA PRO A 193 -7.97 3.42 2.33
C PRO A 193 -9.14 3.06 3.25
N GLN A 194 -10.37 3.04 2.73
CA GLN A 194 -11.58 2.72 3.50
C GLN A 194 -12.15 1.32 3.19
N GLY A 195 -11.64 0.65 2.15
CA GLY A 195 -12.18 -0.61 1.68
C GLY A 195 -11.32 -1.83 2.03
N PRO A 196 -11.89 -3.04 1.86
CA PRO A 196 -11.21 -4.29 2.14
C PRO A 196 -10.12 -4.64 1.12
N ALA A 197 -10.04 -3.93 -0.01
CA ALA A 197 -9.06 -4.15 -1.07
C ALA A 197 -7.87 -3.17 -0.95
N SER A 198 -7.60 -2.68 0.26
CA SER A 198 -6.53 -1.72 0.48
C SER A 198 -5.16 -2.30 0.13
N ARG A 199 -4.40 -1.56 -0.67
CA ARG A 199 -3.05 -1.92 -1.13
C ARG A 199 -2.08 -0.81 -0.79
N TRP A 200 -0.86 -1.17 -0.45
CA TRP A 200 0.17 -0.25 0.02
C TRP A 200 1.38 -0.32 -0.90
N PHE A 201 1.93 0.83 -1.27
CA PHE A 201 3.10 0.94 -2.12
C PHE A 201 4.10 1.89 -1.49
N TRP A 202 5.31 1.41 -1.19
CA TRP A 202 6.42 2.26 -0.81
C TRP A 202 6.97 2.98 -2.04
N VAL A 203 6.98 4.32 -1.99
CA VAL A 203 7.61 5.16 -3.00
C VAL A 203 9.13 5.11 -2.88
N GLN A 204 9.77 4.60 -3.94
CA GLN A 204 11.20 4.37 -3.98
C GLN A 204 11.96 5.64 -4.41
N PRO A 205 13.27 5.75 -4.10
CA PRO A 205 14.06 6.93 -4.45
C PRO A 205 14.16 7.23 -5.95
N ASP A 206 14.04 6.21 -6.80
CA ASP A 206 14.01 6.31 -8.27
C ASP A 206 12.61 6.65 -8.82
N GLY A 207 11.63 6.86 -7.94
CA GLY A 207 10.24 7.10 -8.31
C GLY A 207 9.45 5.84 -8.63
N GLY A 208 10.04 4.65 -8.57
CA GLY A 208 9.34 3.37 -8.63
C GLY A 208 8.49 3.12 -7.39
N LEU A 209 7.68 2.07 -7.44
CA LEU A 209 6.86 1.62 -6.32
C LEU A 209 7.24 0.20 -5.93
N GLU A 210 7.39 -0.05 -4.63
CA GLU A 210 7.50 -1.39 -4.08
C GLU A 210 6.19 -1.73 -3.37
N MET A 211 5.49 -2.79 -3.80
CA MET A 211 4.27 -3.22 -3.11
C MET A 211 4.62 -3.74 -1.72
N LEU A 212 3.82 -3.34 -0.75
CA LEU A 212 3.89 -3.80 0.63
C LEU A 212 2.75 -4.79 0.90
N GLU A 213 2.91 -5.66 1.88
CA GLU A 213 1.80 -6.51 2.32
C GLU A 213 0.68 -5.66 2.97
N GLY A 214 -0.50 -6.24 3.19
CA GLY A 214 -1.76 -5.54 3.55
C GLY A 214 -1.78 -4.74 4.87
N ARG A 215 -0.64 -4.55 5.55
CA ARG A 215 -0.47 -3.66 6.71
C ARG A 215 0.67 -2.65 6.54
N GLY A 216 1.13 -2.40 5.31
CA GLY A 216 2.24 -1.48 5.05
C GLY A 216 3.57 -2.00 5.61
N ARG A 217 3.85 -3.30 5.44
CA ARG A 217 5.14 -3.92 5.81
C ARG A 217 5.81 -4.48 4.55
N THR A 218 7.12 -4.66 4.60
CA THR A 218 7.87 -5.25 3.48
C THR A 218 7.62 -6.75 3.36
N PHE A 219 7.73 -7.29 2.14
CA PHE A 219 7.77 -8.73 1.93
C PHE A 219 9.13 -9.29 2.37
N GLY A 220 9.12 -10.46 3.01
CA GLY A 220 10.31 -11.13 3.56
C GLY A 220 10.77 -12.37 2.79
N ASP A 221 10.31 -12.53 1.54
CA ASP A 221 10.57 -13.69 0.67
C ASP A 221 11.72 -13.48 -0.33
N GLY A 222 12.27 -12.27 -0.39
CA GLY A 222 13.36 -11.90 -1.30
C GLY A 222 12.92 -11.74 -2.77
N LEU A 223 11.62 -11.74 -3.05
CA LEU A 223 11.09 -11.46 -4.39
C LEU A 223 10.99 -9.94 -4.60
N GLY A 224 11.14 -9.49 -5.85
CA GLY A 224 10.93 -8.09 -6.20
C GLY A 224 9.45 -7.82 -6.45
N TYR A 225 8.85 -6.95 -5.66
CA TYR A 225 7.45 -6.52 -5.81
C TYR A 225 7.37 -5.11 -6.38
N ARG A 226 8.10 -4.89 -7.48
CA ARG A 226 8.38 -3.54 -7.99
C ARG A 226 7.55 -3.19 -9.22
N LEU A 227 7.02 -1.98 -9.23
CA LEU A 227 6.48 -1.30 -10.41
C LEU A 227 7.40 -0.14 -10.79
N GLN A 228 7.78 -0.07 -12.05
CA GLN A 228 8.61 1.00 -12.59
C GLN A 228 7.77 2.17 -13.03
N ARG A 229 8.27 3.39 -12.82
CA ARG A 229 7.61 4.59 -13.29
C ARG A 229 7.74 4.69 -14.82
N LEU A 230 6.63 5.03 -15.50
CA LEU A 230 6.59 5.33 -16.94
C LEU A 230 6.85 6.81 -17.23
#